data_AF-A0A355V976-F1
#
_entry.id   AF-A0A355V976-F1
#
_cell.length_a   1.000
_cell.length_b   1.000
_cell.length_c   1.000
_cell.angle_alpha   90.00
_cell.angle_beta   90.00
_cell.angle_gamma   90.00
#
_symmetry.space_group_name_H-M   'P 1'
#
loop_
_entity.id
_entity.type
_entity.pdbx_description
1 polymer ?
#
loop_
_entity_poly.entity_id
_entity_poly.type
_entity_poly.pdbx_seq_one_letter_code
_entity_poly.pdbx_strand_id
1 'polypeptide(L)'
;RWNALVTVMRANQDNSDLGGHISTFSSSATLYDVGFNYFFRGPTENQGGDLIYFQGHSAPGIYARSYLEGRITEEQLDKFRQEVDGNGLSSYPHPWLM
;
A
#
# COMPACT_ATOMS: atom_id res chain seq x y z
N ARG A 1 3.17 7.07 -7.39
CA ARG A 1 4.18 6.25 -8.09
C ARG A 1 5.54 6.31 -7.39
N TRP A 2 6.14 7.50 -7.24
CA TRP A 2 7.45 7.67 -6.56
C TRP A 2 7.56 6.98 -5.20
N ASN A 3 6.66 7.30 -4.25
CA ASN A 3 6.71 6.71 -2.90
C ASN A 3 6.62 5.18 -2.94
N ALA A 4 5.82 4.59 -3.84
CA ALA A 4 5.73 3.12 -3.95
C ALA A 4 7.05 2.48 -4.40
N LEU A 5 7.77 3.13 -5.33
CA LEU A 5 9.11 2.72 -5.73
C LEU A 5 10.08 2.84 -4.55
N VAL A 6 10.10 4.00 -3.89
CA VAL A 6 11.02 4.28 -2.77
C VAL A 6 10.81 3.32 -1.62
N THR A 7 9.57 3.00 -1.23
CA THR A 7 9.24 2.03 -0.18
C THR A 7 9.87 0.67 -0.47
N VAL A 8 9.76 0.16 -1.71
CA VAL A 8 10.38 -1.12 -2.09
C VAL A 8 11.91 -1.00 -2.11
N MET A 9 12.45 0.09 -2.65
CA MET A 9 13.90 0.30 -2.71
C MET A 9 14.54 0.40 -1.32
N ARG A 10 13.93 1.14 -0.38
CA ARG A 10 14.41 1.25 1.02
C ARG A 10 14.40 -0.11 1.70
N ALA A 11 13.30 -0.86 1.61
CA ALA A 11 13.23 -2.20 2.18
C ALA A 11 14.34 -3.13 1.66
N ASN A 12 14.62 -3.10 0.34
CA ASN A 12 15.67 -3.94 -0.25
C ASN A 12 17.09 -3.42 0.02
N GLN A 13 17.26 -2.14 0.35
CA GLN A 13 18.54 -1.57 0.78
C GLN A 13 18.92 -2.08 2.18
N ASP A 14 17.95 -2.19 3.09
CA ASP A 14 18.18 -2.68 4.45
C ASP A 14 18.30 -4.23 4.48
N ASN A 15 17.47 -4.91 3.70
CA ASN A 15 17.53 -6.37 3.55
C ASN A 15 16.98 -6.82 2.18
N SER A 16 17.87 -7.33 1.33
CA SER A 16 17.55 -7.75 -0.04
C SER A 16 16.54 -8.91 -0.13
N ASP A 17 16.37 -9.69 0.93
CA ASP A 17 15.49 -10.86 0.94
C ASP A 17 14.03 -10.49 1.25
N LEU A 18 13.77 -9.26 1.70
CA LEU A 18 12.40 -8.78 1.94
C LEU A 18 11.60 -8.73 0.65
N GLY A 19 12.22 -8.40 -0.49
CA GLY A 19 11.58 -8.35 -1.80
C GLY A 19 10.56 -7.20 -1.95
N GLY A 20 9.55 -7.40 -2.80
CA GLY A 20 8.55 -6.39 -3.15
C GLY A 20 8.46 -6.14 -4.66
N HIS A 21 7.28 -5.74 -5.14
CA HIS A 21 7.02 -5.59 -6.58
C HIS A 21 6.81 -4.11 -6.95
N ILE A 22 7.47 -3.68 -8.02
CA ILE A 22 7.35 -2.30 -8.55
C ILE A 22 6.50 -2.28 -9.83
N SER A 23 6.75 -3.24 -10.73
CA SER A 23 6.18 -3.24 -12.08
C SER A 23 4.65 -3.38 -12.09
N THR A 24 4.11 -4.20 -11.19
CA THR A 24 2.68 -4.48 -11.10
C THR A 24 1.85 -3.24 -10.75
N PHE A 25 2.24 -2.48 -9.73
CA PHE A 25 1.56 -1.22 -9.45
C PHE A 25 1.85 -0.21 -10.57
N SER A 26 3.06 -0.18 -11.11
CA SER A 26 3.40 0.77 -12.18
C SER A 26 2.54 0.58 -13.44
N SER A 27 2.18 -0.65 -13.81
CA SER A 27 1.29 -0.90 -14.96
C SER A 27 -0.18 -0.57 -14.68
N SER A 28 -0.63 -0.67 -13.42
CA SER A 28 -2.03 -0.50 -13.01
C SER A 28 -2.34 0.82 -12.27
N ALA A 29 -1.33 1.64 -11.98
CA ALA A 29 -1.49 2.80 -11.10
C ALA A 29 -2.53 3.80 -11.60
N THR A 30 -2.63 4.03 -12.92
CA THR A 30 -3.62 4.94 -13.48
C THR A 30 -5.05 4.37 -13.34
N LEU A 31 -5.23 3.05 -13.44
CA LEU A 31 -6.53 2.40 -13.20
C LEU A 31 -6.99 2.62 -11.76
N TYR A 32 -6.09 2.38 -10.80
CA TYR A 32 -6.40 2.64 -9.39
C TYR A 32 -6.65 4.12 -9.11
N ASP A 33 -5.88 5.03 -9.72
CA ASP A 33 -6.03 6.47 -9.49
C ASP A 33 -7.38 7.00 -10.00
N VAL A 34 -7.84 6.54 -11.17
CA VAL A 34 -9.20 6.83 -11.65
C VAL A 34 -10.24 6.27 -10.68
N GLY A 35 -10.04 5.03 -10.22
CA GLY A 35 -10.89 4.40 -9.22
C GLY A 35 -11.03 5.26 -7.96
N PHE A 36 -9.92 5.66 -7.35
CA PHE A 36 -9.94 6.46 -6.12
C PHE A 36 -10.53 7.86 -6.30
N ASN A 37 -10.24 8.54 -7.41
CA ASN A 37 -10.67 9.93 -7.58
C ASN A 37 -12.15 10.06 -7.97
N TYR A 38 -12.74 9.03 -8.58
CA TYR A 38 -14.08 9.16 -9.19
C TYR A 38 -15.08 8.05 -8.86
N PHE A 39 -14.64 6.87 -8.41
CA PHE A 39 -15.53 5.71 -8.28
C PHE A 39 -15.59 5.15 -6.86
N PHE A 40 -14.44 4.84 -6.26
CA PHE A 40 -14.35 4.12 -5.00
C PHE A 40 -14.97 4.90 -3.86
N ARG A 41 -15.94 4.27 -3.20
CA ARG A 41 -16.65 4.84 -2.05
C ARG A 41 -16.10 4.27 -0.76
N GLY A 42 -15.65 5.17 0.13
CA GLY A 42 -15.37 4.82 1.51
C GLY A 42 -16.65 4.51 2.31
N PRO A 43 -16.52 3.86 3.48
CA PRO A 43 -17.64 3.65 4.39
C PRO A 43 -18.24 4.97 4.88
N THR A 44 -19.55 5.00 5.08
CA THR A 44 -20.30 6.10 5.71
C THR A 44 -21.23 5.54 6.77
N GLU A 45 -21.94 6.39 7.52
CA GLU A 45 -22.92 5.94 8.54
C GLU A 45 -24.03 5.04 7.96
N ASN A 46 -24.34 5.17 6.66
CA ASN A 46 -25.47 4.48 6.01
C ASN A 46 -25.04 3.34 5.07
N GLN A 47 -23.75 3.20 4.75
CA GLN A 47 -23.26 2.14 3.86
C GLN A 47 -21.80 1.74 4.18
N GLY A 48 -21.46 0.47 3.96
CA GLY A 48 -20.12 -0.08 4.25
C GLY A 48 -19.02 0.34 3.26
N GLY A 49 -19.35 1.06 2.19
CA GLY A 49 -18.42 1.37 1.10
C GLY A 49 -18.28 0.24 0.08
N ASP A 50 -17.44 0.45 -0.93
CA ASP A 50 -17.22 -0.54 -1.98
C ASP A 50 -16.28 -1.66 -1.54
N LEU A 51 -16.58 -2.90 -1.94
CA LEU A 51 -15.73 -4.07 -1.67
C LEU A 51 -14.64 -4.19 -2.74
N ILE A 52 -13.48 -3.58 -2.47
CA ILE A 52 -12.36 -3.55 -3.41
C ILE A 52 -11.36 -4.66 -3.09
N TYR A 53 -11.28 -5.66 -3.96
CA TYR A 53 -10.29 -6.73 -3.89
C TYR A 53 -9.00 -6.27 -4.58
N PHE A 54 -8.18 -5.52 -3.84
CA PHE A 54 -6.89 -5.04 -4.36
C PHE A 54 -5.98 -6.19 -4.78
N GLN A 55 -5.28 -6.00 -5.89
CA GLN A 55 -4.31 -6.98 -6.37
C GLN A 55 -3.10 -6.96 -5.41
N GLY A 56 -2.76 -8.10 -4.79
CA GLY A 56 -1.85 -8.12 -3.65
C GLY A 56 -0.48 -7.46 -3.92
N HIS A 57 0.15 -7.79 -5.05
CA HIS A 57 1.46 -7.23 -5.42
C HIS A 57 1.44 -5.73 -5.76
N SER A 58 0.26 -5.08 -5.77
CA SER A 58 0.11 -3.63 -5.90
C SER A 58 0.09 -2.88 -4.57
N ALA A 59 0.15 -3.60 -3.44
CA ALA A 59 0.10 -3.02 -2.09
C ALA A 59 1.04 -1.82 -1.84
N PRO A 60 2.31 -1.80 -2.32
CA PRO A 60 3.16 -0.61 -2.17
C PRO A 60 2.55 0.67 -2.76
N GLY A 61 1.74 0.54 -3.81
CA GLY A 61 0.99 1.65 -4.39
C GLY A 61 -0.13 2.17 -3.50
N ILE A 62 -0.84 1.28 -2.82
CA ILE A 62 -1.93 1.61 -1.89
C ILE A 62 -1.36 2.26 -0.62
N TYR A 63 -0.25 1.74 -0.09
CA TYR A 63 0.47 2.37 1.02
C TYR A 63 1.01 3.75 0.65
N ALA A 64 1.62 3.88 -0.53
CA ALA A 64 2.10 5.17 -1.03
C ALA A 64 1.01 6.23 -1.14
N ARG A 65 -0.21 5.85 -1.57
CA ARG A 65 -1.36 6.76 -1.59
C ARG A 65 -1.81 7.10 -0.17
N SER A 66 -1.92 6.09 0.70
CA SER A 66 -2.36 6.27 2.09
C SER A 66 -1.42 7.17 2.90
N TYR A 67 -0.11 7.14 2.60
CA TYR A 67 0.87 8.09 3.13
C TYR A 67 0.60 9.52 2.66
N LEU A 68 0.33 9.73 1.36
CA LEU A 68 -0.03 11.06 0.83
C LEU A 68 -1.36 11.58 1.40
N GLU A 69 -2.27 10.68 1.77
CA GLU A 69 -3.53 10.99 2.44
C GLU A 69 -3.38 11.15 3.97
N GLY A 70 -2.16 11.04 4.51
CA GLY A 70 -1.87 11.23 5.93
C GLY A 70 -2.34 10.09 6.85
N ARG A 71 -2.70 8.92 6.31
CA ARG A 71 -3.15 7.76 7.09
C ARG A 71 -2.02 6.83 7.55
N ILE A 72 -0.88 6.91 6.88
CA ILE A 72 0.32 6.11 7.15
C ILE A 72 1.49 7.08 7.34
N THR A 73 2.36 6.82 8.30
CA THR A 73 3.55 7.64 8.58
C THR A 73 4.75 7.21 7.72
N GLU A 74 5.77 8.05 7.60
CA GLU A 74 7.02 7.67 6.93
C GLU A 74 7.69 6.49 7.64
N GLU A 75 7.68 6.46 8.97
CA GLU A 75 8.22 5.36 9.79
C GLU A 75 7.57 4.01 9.46
N GLN A 76 6.27 3.99 9.18
CA GLN A 76 5.57 2.78 8.75
C GLN A 76 6.00 2.34 7.34
N LEU A 77 6.21 3.29 6.41
CA LEU A 77 6.73 2.97 5.07
C LEU A 77 8.15 2.39 5.14
N ASP A 78 9.00 2.92 6.02
CA ASP A 78 10.37 2.43 6.21
C ASP A 78 10.38 1.01 6.82
N LYS A 79 9.33 0.65 7.56
CA LYS A 79 9.09 -0.71 8.08
C LYS A 79 8.25 -1.60 7.14
N PHE A 80 8.21 -1.31 5.84
CA PHE A 80 7.53 -2.18 4.89
C PHE A 80 8.13 -3.60 4.90
N ARG A 81 7.28 -4.61 5.06
CA ARG A 81 7.62 -6.03 5.26
C ARG A 81 8.36 -6.35 6.56
N GLN A 82 8.37 -5.43 7.53
CA GLN A 82 8.99 -5.61 8.84
C GLN A 82 7.98 -5.34 9.96
N GLU A 83 7.17 -6.35 10.28
CA GLU A 83 5.98 -6.21 11.14
C GLU A 83 6.10 -6.87 12.53
N VAL A 84 7.14 -7.66 12.78
CA VAL A 84 7.31 -8.45 14.02
C VAL A 84 7.29 -7.58 15.28
N ASP A 85 7.97 -6.43 15.23
CA ASP A 85 8.05 -5.47 16.34
C ASP A 85 6.92 -4.43 16.33
N GLY A 86 5.89 -4.64 15.50
CA GLY A 86 4.79 -3.72 15.29
C GLY A 86 5.18 -2.45 14.51
N ASN A 87 4.16 -1.64 14.22
CA ASN A 87 4.27 -0.41 13.43
C ASN A 87 4.86 -0.60 12.01
N GLY A 88 4.80 -1.82 11.48
CA GLY A 88 5.20 -2.15 10.11
C GLY A 88 4.00 -2.24 9.17
N LEU A 89 4.30 -2.47 7.89
CA LEU A 89 3.29 -2.70 6.86
C LEU A 89 3.45 -4.09 6.28
N SER A 90 2.34 -4.85 6.24
CA SER A 90 2.33 -6.19 5.68
C SER A 90 2.69 -6.20 4.19
N SER A 91 3.11 -7.36 3.70
CA SER A 91 3.51 -7.52 2.31
C SER A 91 2.33 -7.34 1.34
N TYR A 92 1.14 -7.82 1.72
CA TYR A 92 -0.11 -7.85 0.95
C TYR A 92 -1.33 -7.56 1.87
N PRO A 93 -2.56 -7.46 1.31
CA PRO A 93 -3.78 -7.28 2.12
C PRO A 93 -4.06 -8.49 3.01
N HIS A 94 -3.64 -8.40 4.27
CA HIS A 94 -3.79 -9.45 5.28
C HIS A 94 -4.58 -8.92 6.50
N PRO A 95 -5.92 -9.07 6.51
CA PRO A 95 -6.76 -8.52 7.58
C PRO A 95 -6.46 -9.00 9.00
N TRP A 96 -5.75 -10.12 9.14
CA TRP A 96 -5.28 -10.61 10.44
C TRP A 96 -4.13 -9.76 11.01
N LEU A 97 -3.34 -9.15 10.13
CA LEU A 97 -2.14 -8.38 10.48
C LEU A 97 -2.41 -6.87 10.49
N MET A 98 -3.31 -6.40 9.61
CA MET A 98 -3.68 -4.98 9.43
C MET A 98 -5.15 -4.81 9.08
#